data_AF-A0A9E3ALB5-F1
#
_entry.id   AF-A0A9E3ALB5-F1
#
_cell.length_a   1.000
_cell.length_b   1.000
_cell.length_c   1.000
_cell.angle_alpha   90.00
_cell.angle_beta   90.00
_cell.angle_gamma   90.00
#
_symmetry.space_group_name_H-M   'P 1'
#
loop_
_entity.id
_entity.type
_entity.pdbx_description
1 polymer ?
#
loop_
_entity_poly.entity_id
_entity_poly.type
_entity_poly.pdbx_seq_one_letter_code
_entity_poly.pdbx_strand_id
1 'polypeptide(L)'
;MQSDLPTSSQVATHSVGARPEVRAFWTGPQLSPYEELSLRSFIAGGARVLLYSPNRKLRVPEGVELVDAAEILSGEVHSFTFADGVRSPALHSDLFRYLAIQRHGGWYADLDIVLVAKEMPRSKVYLAWESEKLVNGAVMTFPATSPFISAAIEEAWKLLPEAGPGAPLSKRISIGPELVTRLAQDYALDLHVRPRSAAYEITYDEIPSLFDPSLRDELDERVSKSDFVHFWNEIWRRVRIPQNYGPPAGSFLDGLFQRFGMEFADDGRLSMDTISVWFQERNALDQLRWRLRTELLPRNALDEAIAQARGDRPRVIYSLAKELPRESNMTRTRIAMAPQNLRSFWHGETIGAYQLLCFRSFVERGHSVELFTFEPHLDLPGWITRRDAAEILPRERVLRHLPEHGKMAVNADLFRLALLHRLGGWWIDPDVVLLRSELPAADIWLSGPSEFGAISTAALKLPAAHPALTDALILAGSREDEMEDGGNAGGSLLTQTLATNRMMGALQSPGLVSPISWFDVARLFDPAQTVSVAKELDGKSFLDLHHEVWLRAGVPTFLGPPRGSFLDRLFQRHQLGLTFATEMEFGDVRRWFAHMYACLRAKNPMDGKLASAPARAASDA
;
A
#
# COMPACT_ATOMS: atom_id res chain seq x y z
N MET A 1 25.89 29.16 -73.43
CA MET A 1 26.22 28.88 -72.02
C MET A 1 25.09 29.43 -71.16
N GLN A 2 24.11 28.59 -70.86
CA GLN A 2 23.04 28.84 -69.89
C GLN A 2 22.93 27.55 -69.09
N SER A 3 22.95 27.70 -67.77
CA SER A 3 23.13 26.66 -66.76
C SER A 3 21.88 25.79 -66.59
N ASP A 4 22.09 24.47 -66.62
CA ASP A 4 21.10 23.44 -66.37
C ASP A 4 20.73 23.33 -64.87
N LEU A 5 19.44 23.29 -64.59
CA LEU A 5 18.84 22.79 -63.34
C LEU A 5 17.99 21.56 -63.71
N PRO A 6 18.22 20.38 -63.10
CA PRO A 6 17.30 19.26 -63.24
C PRO A 6 16.33 19.19 -62.06
N THR A 7 15.06 19.08 -62.45
CA THR A 7 13.87 18.76 -61.67
C THR A 7 14.01 17.42 -60.93
N SER A 8 13.72 17.35 -59.62
CA SER A 8 13.47 16.07 -58.95
C SER A 8 12.09 16.05 -58.30
N SER A 9 11.25 15.17 -58.81
CA SER A 9 9.96 14.75 -58.31
C SER A 9 9.99 14.39 -56.83
N GLN A 10 9.18 15.07 -56.02
CA GLN A 10 8.83 14.63 -54.67
C GLN A 10 8.00 13.34 -54.78
N VAL A 11 8.60 12.22 -54.39
CA VAL A 11 7.85 11.05 -53.96
C VAL A 11 7.36 11.35 -52.54
N ALA A 12 6.06 11.64 -52.41
CA ALA A 12 5.39 11.72 -51.13
C ALA A 12 5.45 10.34 -50.46
N THR A 13 6.39 10.15 -49.55
CA THR A 13 6.33 9.04 -48.60
C THR A 13 5.19 9.32 -47.64
N HIS A 14 4.03 8.69 -47.86
CA HIS A 14 2.97 8.61 -46.86
C HIS A 14 3.55 7.99 -45.59
N SER A 15 3.72 8.79 -44.54
CA SER A 15 4.11 8.27 -43.23
C SER A 15 2.95 7.44 -42.68
N VAL A 16 3.21 6.13 -42.53
CA VAL A 16 2.40 5.26 -41.68
C VAL A 16 2.38 5.91 -40.29
N GLY A 17 1.21 6.32 -39.82
CA GLY A 17 1.05 7.19 -38.65
C GLY A 17 1.75 6.62 -37.42
N ALA A 18 2.62 7.41 -36.79
CA ALA A 18 3.29 7.03 -35.55
C ALA A 18 2.25 6.71 -34.46
N ARG A 19 2.52 5.64 -33.70
CA ARG A 19 1.71 5.21 -32.55
C ARG A 19 1.55 6.39 -31.56
N PRO A 20 0.33 6.70 -31.07
CA PRO A 20 0.15 7.75 -30.07
C PRO A 20 1.00 7.45 -28.83
N GLU A 21 1.70 8.45 -28.30
CA GLU A 21 2.46 8.33 -27.05
C GLU A 21 1.67 8.96 -25.91
N VAL A 22 1.49 8.21 -24.82
CA VAL A 22 0.85 8.65 -23.57
C VAL A 22 1.89 8.66 -22.47
N ARG A 23 2.03 9.79 -21.80
CA ARG A 23 2.94 9.99 -20.67
C ARG A 23 2.15 10.11 -19.38
N ALA A 24 2.60 9.43 -18.34
CA ALA A 24 2.06 9.54 -17.00
C ALA A 24 3.19 9.78 -15.99
N PHE A 25 2.85 10.25 -14.80
CA PHE A 25 3.82 10.55 -13.74
C PHE A 25 3.40 9.93 -12.42
N TRP A 26 4.35 9.32 -11.71
CA TRP A 26 4.10 8.67 -10.43
C TRP A 26 5.26 8.77 -9.46
N THR A 27 4.99 9.29 -8.26
CA THR A 27 5.93 9.34 -7.13
C THR A 27 5.48 8.55 -5.92
N GLY A 28 4.35 7.84 -6.05
CA GLY A 28 3.79 7.03 -4.98
C GLY A 28 4.54 5.72 -4.73
N PRO A 29 3.99 4.85 -3.87
CA PRO A 29 4.51 3.50 -3.62
C PRO A 29 4.34 2.61 -4.86
N GLN A 30 4.43 1.29 -4.73
CA GLN A 30 4.09 0.38 -5.83
C GLN A 30 2.67 0.67 -6.35
N LEU A 31 2.48 0.62 -7.68
CA LEU A 31 1.18 0.85 -8.32
C LEU A 31 0.12 -0.10 -7.73
N SER A 32 -1.06 0.43 -7.43
CA SER A 32 -2.20 -0.42 -7.12
C SER A 32 -2.83 -0.95 -8.41
N PRO A 33 -3.71 -1.98 -8.32
CA PRO A 33 -4.49 -2.44 -9.46
C PRO A 33 -5.22 -1.31 -10.21
N TYR A 34 -5.64 -0.24 -9.54
CA TYR A 34 -6.37 0.86 -10.19
C TYR A 34 -5.46 1.73 -11.06
N GLU A 35 -4.23 2.01 -10.64
CA GLU A 35 -3.25 2.69 -11.51
C GLU A 35 -2.79 1.77 -12.65
N GLU A 36 -2.67 0.47 -12.41
CA GLU A 36 -2.39 -0.50 -13.48
C GLU A 36 -3.50 -0.53 -14.53
N LEU A 37 -4.77 -0.49 -14.10
CA LEU A 37 -5.94 -0.45 -14.99
C LEU A 37 -5.88 0.76 -15.94
N SER A 38 -5.52 1.94 -15.42
CA SER A 38 -5.28 3.14 -16.23
C SER A 38 -4.24 2.89 -17.31
N LEU A 39 -3.05 2.42 -16.94
CA LEU A 39 -1.95 2.16 -17.89
C LEU A 39 -2.31 1.10 -18.94
N ARG A 40 -2.92 -0.01 -18.51
CA ARG A 40 -3.37 -1.09 -19.40
C ARG A 40 -4.41 -0.61 -20.40
N SER A 41 -5.31 0.29 -19.98
CA SER A 41 -6.33 0.84 -20.88
C SER A 41 -5.72 1.60 -22.05
N PHE A 42 -4.65 2.38 -21.82
CA PHE A 42 -3.96 3.09 -22.90
C PHE A 42 -3.19 2.14 -23.84
N ILE A 43 -2.58 1.08 -23.30
CA ILE A 43 -1.91 0.06 -24.11
C ILE A 43 -2.92 -0.62 -25.04
N ALA A 44 -4.07 -1.03 -24.49
CA ALA A 44 -5.16 -1.64 -25.24
C ALA A 44 -5.74 -0.69 -26.31
N GLY A 45 -5.75 0.62 -26.04
CA GLY A 45 -6.08 1.67 -27.00
C GLY A 45 -5.03 1.93 -28.08
N GLY A 46 -3.97 1.12 -28.12
CA GLY A 46 -2.89 1.21 -29.10
C GLY A 46 -1.84 2.27 -28.78
N ALA A 47 -1.79 2.84 -27.58
CA ALA A 47 -0.77 3.84 -27.21
C ALA A 47 0.56 3.19 -26.82
N ARG A 48 1.68 3.88 -27.10
CA ARG A 48 2.96 3.63 -26.41
C ARG A 48 2.90 4.39 -25.08
N VAL A 49 3.08 3.68 -23.96
CA VAL A 49 2.87 4.26 -22.62
C VAL A 49 4.21 4.42 -21.92
N LEU A 50 4.51 5.65 -21.51
CA LEU A 50 5.71 5.99 -20.75
C LEU A 50 5.31 6.47 -19.35
N LEU A 51 5.71 5.73 -18.33
CA LEU A 51 5.51 6.11 -16.93
C LEU A 51 6.79 6.71 -16.37
N TYR A 52 6.73 7.98 -16.01
CA TYR A 52 7.84 8.68 -15.38
C TYR A 52 7.77 8.52 -13.86
N SER A 53 8.87 8.09 -13.24
CA SER A 53 8.97 7.96 -11.78
C SER A 53 10.39 8.25 -11.28
N PRO A 54 10.56 8.89 -10.11
CA PRO A 54 11.86 8.92 -9.44
C PRO A 54 12.26 7.52 -8.93
N ASN A 55 11.31 6.60 -8.75
CA ASN A 55 11.59 5.22 -8.39
C ASN A 55 11.93 4.40 -9.65
N ARG A 56 13.23 4.29 -9.96
CA ARG A 56 13.74 3.51 -11.11
C ARG A 56 13.51 1.99 -11.01
N LYS A 57 13.02 1.50 -9.88
CA LYS A 57 12.69 0.08 -9.64
C LYS A 57 11.19 -0.17 -9.53
N LEU A 58 10.35 0.80 -9.88
CA LEU A 58 8.90 0.65 -9.83
C LEU A 58 8.47 -0.48 -10.78
N ARG A 59 7.68 -1.44 -10.29
CA ARG A 59 7.10 -2.44 -11.20
C ARG A 59 5.98 -1.80 -12.00
N VAL A 60 5.98 -2.05 -13.30
CA VAL A 60 4.98 -1.52 -14.23
C VAL A 60 4.37 -2.67 -15.04
N PRO A 61 3.11 -2.55 -15.49
CA PRO A 61 2.49 -3.55 -16.36
C PRO A 61 3.31 -3.79 -17.63
N GLU A 62 3.20 -5.00 -18.18
CA GLU A 62 3.81 -5.33 -19.48
C GLU A 62 3.34 -4.33 -20.55
N GLY A 63 4.29 -3.81 -21.34
CA GLY A 63 4.04 -2.80 -22.36
C GLY A 63 4.12 -1.34 -21.88
N VAL A 64 4.35 -1.10 -20.59
CA VAL A 64 4.68 0.23 -20.04
C VAL A 64 6.20 0.41 -20.00
N GLU A 65 6.69 1.55 -20.50
CA GLU A 65 8.09 1.94 -20.40
C GLU A 65 8.30 2.80 -19.16
N LEU A 66 9.11 2.33 -18.20
CA LEU A 66 9.50 3.11 -17.02
C LEU A 66 10.65 4.06 -17.39
N VAL A 67 10.45 5.35 -17.12
CA VAL A 67 11.42 6.42 -17.41
C VAL A 67 11.75 7.20 -16.14
N ASP A 68 12.98 7.69 -16.02
CA ASP A 68 13.36 8.51 -14.87
C ASP A 68 12.67 9.88 -14.95
N ALA A 69 11.91 10.22 -13.90
CA ALA A 69 11.27 11.53 -13.78
C ALA A 69 12.26 12.71 -13.84
N ALA A 70 13.51 12.51 -13.43
CA ALA A 70 14.56 13.51 -13.50
C ALA A 70 14.86 13.99 -14.94
N GLU A 71 14.43 13.24 -15.96
CA GLU A 71 14.53 13.67 -17.35
C GLU A 71 13.63 14.87 -17.67
N ILE A 72 12.51 15.01 -16.97
CA ILE A 72 11.54 16.11 -17.16
C ILE A 72 11.68 17.15 -16.05
N LEU A 73 11.75 16.71 -14.79
CA LEU A 73 11.77 17.57 -13.62
C LEU A 73 12.97 17.20 -12.75
N SER A 74 14.03 18.01 -12.82
CA SER A 74 15.22 17.84 -11.98
C SER A 74 15.01 18.42 -10.58
N GLY A 75 15.23 17.63 -9.53
CA GLY A 75 15.13 18.07 -8.13
C GLY A 75 14.40 17.04 -7.24
N GLU A 76 14.30 17.32 -5.94
CA GLU A 76 13.47 16.51 -5.05
C GLU A 76 11.99 16.77 -5.34
N VAL A 77 11.25 15.74 -5.77
CA VAL A 77 9.80 15.81 -5.89
C VAL A 77 9.22 15.69 -4.48
N HIS A 78 8.94 16.82 -3.84
CA HIS A 78 8.42 16.81 -2.48
C HIS A 78 6.92 16.45 -2.46
N SER A 79 6.55 15.49 -1.61
CA SER A 79 5.18 15.38 -1.10
C SER A 79 4.99 16.46 -0.04
N PHE A 80 4.18 17.48 -0.32
CA PHE A 80 3.95 18.56 0.64
C PHE A 80 2.88 18.18 1.66
N THR A 81 3.13 18.45 2.94
CA THR A 81 2.10 18.43 3.99
C THR A 81 1.46 19.81 4.08
N PHE A 82 0.15 19.90 3.87
CA PHE A 82 -0.58 21.17 3.93
C PHE A 82 -1.17 21.46 5.31
N ALA A 83 -1.71 22.68 5.49
CA ALA A 83 -2.25 23.17 6.77
C ALA A 83 -3.42 22.34 7.33
N ASP A 84 -4.14 21.59 6.49
CA ASP A 84 -5.22 20.66 6.87
C ASP A 84 -4.71 19.21 7.13
N GLY A 85 -3.39 19.01 7.11
CA GLY A 85 -2.74 17.72 7.29
C GLY A 85 -2.81 16.80 6.06
N VAL A 86 -3.39 17.22 4.94
CA VAL A 86 -3.40 16.44 3.69
C VAL A 86 -2.00 16.50 3.07
N ARG A 87 -1.52 15.37 2.53
CA ARG A 87 -0.34 15.34 1.66
C ARG A 87 -0.77 15.15 0.21
N SER A 88 -0.29 15.99 -0.71
CA SER A 88 -0.59 15.82 -2.15
C SER A 88 0.65 16.11 -3.01
N PRO A 89 0.96 15.22 -3.98
CA PRO A 89 1.95 15.51 -5.02
C PRO A 89 1.38 16.40 -6.14
N ALA A 90 0.10 16.80 -6.09
CA ALA A 90 -0.63 17.42 -7.21
C ALA A 90 0.11 18.61 -7.86
N LEU A 91 0.77 19.46 -7.06
CA LEU A 91 1.52 20.61 -7.56
C LEU A 91 2.69 20.21 -8.47
N HIS A 92 3.39 19.12 -8.13
CA HIS A 92 4.45 18.58 -8.99
C HIS A 92 3.86 17.85 -10.20
N SER A 93 2.70 17.22 -10.08
CA SER A 93 2.02 16.55 -11.20
C SER A 93 1.53 17.54 -12.26
N ASP A 94 0.94 18.67 -11.84
CA ASP A 94 0.49 19.75 -12.72
C ASP A 94 1.67 20.41 -13.45
N LEU A 95 2.79 20.68 -12.76
CA LEU A 95 4.00 21.18 -13.44
C LEU A 95 4.58 20.13 -14.39
N PHE A 96 4.66 18.87 -13.94
CA PHE A 96 5.25 17.78 -14.71
C PHE A 96 4.53 17.60 -16.05
N ARG A 97 3.19 17.62 -16.07
CA ARG A 97 2.43 17.47 -17.33
C ARG A 97 2.75 18.57 -18.34
N TYR A 98 2.87 19.83 -17.90
CA TYR A 98 3.21 20.92 -18.81
C TYR A 98 4.63 20.74 -19.38
N LEU A 99 5.60 20.43 -18.53
CA LEU A 99 7.00 20.21 -18.94
C LEU A 99 7.14 19.00 -19.87
N ALA A 100 6.45 17.89 -19.57
CA ALA A 100 6.47 16.70 -20.41
C ALA A 100 5.90 16.99 -21.81
N ILE A 101 4.79 17.71 -21.87
CA ILE A 101 4.17 18.14 -23.14
C ILE A 101 5.06 19.15 -23.87
N GLN A 102 5.68 20.12 -23.20
CA GLN A 102 6.60 21.07 -23.87
C GLN A 102 7.79 20.34 -24.49
N ARG A 103 8.34 19.34 -23.80
CA ARG A 103 9.53 18.62 -24.27
C ARG A 103 9.24 17.67 -25.42
N HIS A 104 8.09 17.00 -25.41
CA HIS A 104 7.82 15.90 -26.36
C HIS A 104 6.55 16.08 -27.19
N GLY A 105 5.61 16.91 -26.75
CA GLY A 105 4.24 16.94 -27.23
C GLY A 105 3.49 15.63 -26.93
N GLY A 106 2.31 15.49 -27.52
CA GLY A 106 1.49 14.28 -27.40
C GLY A 106 0.68 14.27 -26.10
N TRP A 107 0.26 13.06 -25.70
CA TRP A 107 -0.68 12.88 -24.60
C TRP A 107 0.02 12.84 -23.24
N TYR A 108 -0.60 13.50 -22.28
CA TYR A 108 -0.38 13.28 -20.86
C TYR A 108 -1.69 12.78 -20.23
N ALA A 109 -1.60 11.82 -19.31
CA ALA A 109 -2.71 11.36 -18.50
C ALA A 109 -2.29 11.08 -17.05
N ASP A 110 -3.11 11.49 -16.09
CA ASP A 110 -2.99 11.07 -14.69
C ASP A 110 -3.37 9.58 -14.56
N LEU A 111 -2.83 8.90 -13.54
CA LEU A 111 -3.00 7.45 -13.34
C LEU A 111 -4.37 7.01 -12.83
N ASP A 112 -5.31 7.94 -12.74
CA ASP A 112 -6.71 7.68 -12.45
C ASP A 112 -7.63 7.97 -13.65
N ILE A 113 -7.06 8.14 -14.85
CA ILE A 113 -7.76 8.22 -16.13
C ILE A 113 -7.74 6.87 -16.82
N VAL A 114 -8.91 6.35 -17.19
CA VAL A 114 -9.06 5.10 -17.94
C VAL A 114 -9.59 5.42 -19.34
N LEU A 115 -8.92 4.93 -20.38
CA LEU A 115 -9.43 4.95 -21.74
C LEU A 115 -10.56 3.93 -21.88
N VAL A 116 -11.79 4.41 -22.10
CA VAL A 116 -12.96 3.55 -22.34
C VAL A 116 -13.30 3.42 -23.81
N ALA A 117 -12.87 4.36 -24.65
CA ALA A 117 -12.93 4.22 -26.10
C ALA A 117 -12.06 3.05 -26.61
N LYS A 118 -12.35 2.60 -27.83
CA LYS A 118 -11.64 1.47 -28.46
C LYS A 118 -10.19 1.80 -28.81
N GLU A 119 -9.92 3.04 -29.22
CA GLU A 119 -8.61 3.51 -29.66
C GLU A 119 -8.37 4.91 -29.10
N MET A 120 -7.10 5.30 -28.92
CA MET A 120 -6.75 6.66 -28.54
C MET A 120 -7.32 7.70 -29.53
N PRO A 121 -7.91 8.82 -29.04
CA PRO A 121 -8.40 9.86 -29.92
C PRO A 121 -7.29 10.45 -30.80
N ARG A 122 -7.56 10.63 -32.10
CA ARG A 122 -6.60 11.23 -33.05
C ARG A 122 -6.72 12.76 -33.05
N SER A 123 -6.41 13.37 -31.91
CA SER A 123 -6.44 14.83 -31.73
C SER A 123 -5.03 15.38 -31.54
N LYS A 124 -4.74 16.54 -32.15
CA LYS A 124 -3.50 17.30 -31.88
C LYS A 124 -3.62 18.17 -30.63
N VAL A 125 -4.84 18.57 -30.29
CA VAL A 125 -5.20 19.33 -29.10
C VAL A 125 -6.39 18.65 -28.44
N TYR A 126 -6.30 18.37 -27.14
CA TYR A 126 -7.38 17.82 -26.34
C TYR A 126 -7.39 18.45 -24.96
N LEU A 127 -8.55 18.96 -24.57
CA LEU A 127 -8.95 19.38 -23.23
C LEU A 127 -10.43 19.05 -23.09
N ALA A 128 -10.91 18.81 -21.87
CA ALA A 128 -12.33 18.63 -21.61
C ALA A 128 -12.78 19.40 -20.35
N TRP A 129 -14.03 19.86 -20.37
CA TRP A 129 -14.67 20.48 -19.22
C TRP A 129 -14.90 19.44 -18.11
N GLU A 130 -14.48 19.69 -16.87
CA GLU A 130 -14.93 18.86 -15.73
C GLU A 130 -16.26 19.35 -15.15
N SER A 131 -16.55 20.63 -15.30
CA SER A 131 -17.79 21.28 -14.86
C SER A 131 -18.15 22.41 -15.81
N GLU A 132 -19.27 23.10 -15.56
CA GLU A 132 -19.67 24.28 -16.35
C GLU A 132 -18.64 25.42 -16.33
N LYS A 133 -17.69 25.40 -15.39
CA LYS A 133 -16.76 26.52 -15.16
C LYS A 133 -15.29 26.13 -15.23
N LEU A 134 -14.95 24.85 -15.17
CA LEU A 134 -13.58 24.40 -15.04
C LEU A 134 -13.24 23.38 -16.13
N VAL A 135 -12.07 23.59 -16.74
CA VAL A 135 -11.38 22.65 -17.62
C VAL A 135 -10.37 21.87 -16.77
N ASN A 136 -10.34 20.56 -16.93
CA ASN A 136 -9.44 19.71 -16.18
C ASN A 136 -8.25 19.26 -17.04
N GLY A 137 -7.07 19.21 -16.43
CA GLY A 137 -5.81 18.86 -17.07
C GLY A 137 -5.35 17.42 -16.83
N ALA A 138 -6.16 16.58 -16.19
CA ALA A 138 -5.83 15.20 -15.87
C ALA A 138 -5.64 14.34 -17.13
N VAL A 139 -6.27 14.71 -18.26
CA VAL A 139 -5.95 14.14 -19.58
C VAL A 139 -5.93 15.25 -20.62
N MET A 140 -4.80 15.39 -21.31
CA MET A 140 -4.62 16.45 -22.31
C MET A 140 -3.58 16.06 -23.37
N THR A 141 -3.71 16.61 -24.57
CA THR A 141 -2.65 16.52 -25.59
C THR A 141 -2.45 17.85 -26.27
N PHE A 142 -1.20 18.19 -26.54
CA PHE A 142 -0.82 19.38 -27.29
C PHE A 142 0.45 19.11 -28.10
N PRO A 143 0.71 19.86 -29.18
CA PRO A 143 2.02 19.86 -29.81
C PRO A 143 3.09 20.44 -28.87
N ALA A 144 4.34 19.98 -28.99
CA ALA A 144 5.47 20.46 -28.19
C ALA A 144 5.67 22.00 -28.29
N THR A 145 5.36 22.56 -29.45
CA THR A 145 5.48 24.00 -29.73
C THR A 145 4.26 24.82 -29.32
N SER A 146 3.38 24.30 -28.46
CA SER A 146 2.14 24.97 -28.06
C SER A 146 2.43 26.23 -27.24
N PRO A 147 1.97 27.42 -27.68
CA PRO A 147 2.07 28.65 -26.89
C PRO A 147 1.32 28.56 -25.55
N PHE A 148 0.18 27.86 -25.54
CA PHE A 148 -0.61 27.59 -24.34
C PHE A 148 0.21 26.85 -23.27
N ILE A 149 0.96 25.81 -23.66
CA ILE A 149 1.80 25.04 -22.73
C ILE A 149 2.97 25.88 -22.23
N SER A 150 3.58 26.68 -23.10
CA SER A 150 4.69 27.57 -22.72
C SER A 150 4.23 28.60 -21.67
N ALA A 151 3.04 29.18 -21.87
CA ALA A 151 2.43 30.09 -20.90
C ALA A 151 2.04 29.37 -19.59
N ALA A 152 1.51 28.15 -19.66
CA ALA A 152 1.19 27.35 -18.47
C ALA A 152 2.43 27.11 -17.61
N ILE A 153 3.58 26.81 -18.22
CA ILE A 153 4.85 26.63 -17.50
C ILE A 153 5.29 27.93 -16.85
N GLU A 154 5.30 29.04 -17.60
CA GLU A 154 5.73 30.34 -17.08
C GLU A 154 4.87 30.78 -15.87
N GLU A 155 3.56 30.65 -15.99
CA GLU A 155 2.62 31.01 -14.94
C GLU A 155 2.70 30.04 -13.75
N ALA A 156 2.88 28.74 -13.99
CA ALA A 156 3.10 27.78 -12.92
C ALA A 156 4.35 28.12 -12.10
N TRP A 157 5.47 28.49 -12.74
CA TRP A 157 6.68 28.91 -12.04
C TRP A 157 6.48 30.17 -11.18
N LYS A 158 5.63 31.11 -11.61
CA LYS A 158 5.28 32.31 -10.81
C LYS A 158 4.44 31.97 -9.59
N LEU A 159 3.54 31.00 -9.72
CA LEU A 159 2.57 30.63 -8.68
C LEU A 159 3.12 29.61 -7.65
N LEU A 160 4.10 28.78 -8.05
CA LEU A 160 4.69 27.74 -7.19
C LEU A 160 5.19 28.24 -5.82
N PRO A 161 5.85 29.40 -5.70
CA PRO A 161 6.25 29.94 -4.39
C PRO A 161 5.08 30.20 -3.43
N GLU A 162 3.90 30.54 -3.96
CA GLU A 162 2.68 30.80 -3.18
C GLU A 162 1.86 29.53 -2.89
N ALA A 163 2.14 28.44 -3.60
CA ALA A 163 1.46 27.15 -3.48
C ALA A 163 2.17 26.17 -2.51
N GLY A 164 3.21 26.63 -1.80
CA GLY A 164 4.05 25.79 -0.93
C GLY A 164 3.38 25.24 0.34
N PRO A 165 4.16 24.58 1.22
CA PRO A 165 3.68 23.99 2.48
C PRO A 165 2.86 25.00 3.31
N GLY A 166 1.65 24.59 3.72
CA GLY A 166 0.75 25.43 4.52
C GLY A 166 -0.21 26.31 3.72
N ALA A 167 -0.15 26.33 2.38
CA ALA A 167 -1.08 27.09 1.56
C ALA A 167 -2.54 26.58 1.65
N PRO A 168 -3.55 27.47 1.60
CA PRO A 168 -4.97 27.09 1.56
C PRO A 168 -5.33 26.40 0.24
N LEU A 169 -6.43 25.63 0.20
CA LEU A 169 -6.83 24.85 -0.98
C LEU A 169 -6.91 25.68 -2.27
N SER A 170 -7.41 26.92 -2.20
CA SER A 170 -7.51 27.84 -3.34
C SER A 170 -6.15 28.18 -3.98
N LYS A 171 -5.07 28.16 -3.19
CA LYS A 171 -3.70 28.35 -3.70
C LYS A 171 -3.10 27.04 -4.22
N ARG A 172 -3.60 25.87 -3.79
CA ARG A 172 -3.13 24.54 -4.21
C ARG A 172 -3.57 24.14 -5.61
N ILE A 173 -4.77 24.55 -6.04
CA ILE A 173 -5.30 24.25 -7.39
C ILE A 173 -4.92 25.32 -8.42
N SER A 174 -4.19 26.36 -7.99
CA SER A 174 -3.90 27.56 -8.77
C SER A 174 -3.08 27.30 -10.03
N ILE A 175 -2.33 26.19 -10.10
CA ILE A 175 -1.55 25.76 -11.28
C ILE A 175 -2.18 24.57 -12.02
N GLY A 176 -3.32 24.06 -11.52
CA GLY A 176 -4.07 22.95 -12.08
C GLY A 176 -5.28 23.44 -12.89
N PRO A 177 -6.51 22.96 -12.62
CA PRO A 177 -7.71 23.32 -13.39
C PRO A 177 -7.96 24.82 -13.56
N GLU A 178 -7.69 25.65 -12.54
CA GLU A 178 -7.90 27.10 -12.63
C GLU A 178 -6.97 27.76 -13.66
N LEU A 179 -5.69 27.36 -13.68
CA LEU A 179 -4.72 27.85 -14.64
C LEU A 179 -5.08 27.42 -16.06
N VAL A 180 -5.39 26.14 -16.24
CA VAL A 180 -5.79 25.56 -17.53
C VAL A 180 -7.03 26.28 -18.06
N THR A 181 -8.02 26.51 -17.22
CA THR A 181 -9.27 27.19 -17.58
C THR A 181 -9.01 28.63 -18.03
N ARG A 182 -8.26 29.40 -17.23
CA ARG A 182 -7.91 30.79 -17.57
C ARG A 182 -7.15 30.85 -18.89
N LEU A 183 -6.10 30.04 -19.04
CA LEU A 183 -5.30 30.03 -20.27
C LEU A 183 -6.11 29.55 -21.48
N ALA A 184 -7.09 28.66 -21.29
CA ALA A 184 -7.95 28.20 -22.38
C ALA A 184 -8.80 29.36 -22.91
N GLN A 185 -9.23 30.27 -22.02
CA GLN A 185 -9.91 31.51 -22.40
C GLN A 185 -8.94 32.52 -23.04
N ASP A 186 -7.77 32.76 -22.43
CA ASP A 186 -6.77 33.72 -22.93
C ASP A 186 -6.29 33.39 -24.35
N TYR A 187 -6.20 32.10 -24.68
CA TYR A 187 -5.79 31.60 -26.00
C TYR A 187 -6.97 31.24 -26.93
N ALA A 188 -8.22 31.55 -26.55
CA ALA A 188 -9.43 31.22 -27.31
C ALA A 188 -9.53 29.73 -27.71
N LEU A 189 -9.08 28.84 -26.81
CA LEU A 189 -9.21 27.39 -26.94
C LEU A 189 -10.56 26.88 -26.42
N ASP A 190 -11.37 27.71 -25.78
CA ASP A 190 -12.69 27.41 -25.25
C ASP A 190 -13.62 26.73 -26.28
N LEU A 191 -13.54 27.16 -27.55
CA LEU A 191 -14.29 26.54 -28.66
C LEU A 191 -13.79 25.13 -29.06
N HIS A 192 -12.59 24.76 -28.61
CA HIS A 192 -11.95 23.47 -28.90
C HIS A 192 -11.95 22.53 -27.67
N VAL A 193 -12.35 23.03 -26.49
CA VAL A 193 -12.52 22.20 -25.29
C VAL A 193 -13.71 21.27 -25.50
N ARG A 194 -13.48 19.98 -25.30
CA ARG A 194 -14.48 18.92 -25.42
C ARG A 194 -15.53 19.02 -24.32
N PRO A 195 -16.77 18.57 -24.57
CA PRO A 195 -17.79 18.53 -23.52
C PRO A 195 -17.36 17.62 -22.37
N ARG A 196 -17.98 17.83 -21.20
CA ARG A 196 -17.73 17.03 -20.00
C ARG A 196 -17.86 15.53 -20.23
N SER A 197 -18.83 15.13 -21.03
CA SER A 197 -19.07 13.73 -21.41
C SER A 197 -17.93 13.06 -22.15
N ALA A 198 -16.93 13.79 -22.65
CA ALA A 198 -15.77 13.19 -23.31
C ALA A 198 -14.80 12.50 -22.34
N ALA A 199 -14.62 13.02 -21.12
CA ALA A 199 -13.64 12.48 -20.15
C ALA A 199 -14.10 12.45 -18.68
N TYR A 200 -15.12 13.25 -18.33
CA TYR A 200 -15.52 13.55 -16.95
C TYR A 200 -17.03 13.38 -16.75
N GLU A 201 -17.63 12.41 -17.46
CA GLU A 201 -19.08 12.13 -17.43
C GLU A 201 -19.56 11.73 -16.01
N ILE A 202 -18.71 11.03 -15.27
CA ILE A 202 -18.91 10.71 -13.85
C ILE A 202 -18.13 11.74 -13.02
N THR A 203 -18.83 12.55 -12.26
CA THR A 203 -18.23 13.66 -11.49
C THR A 203 -17.68 13.19 -10.13
N TYR A 204 -16.89 14.06 -9.49
CA TYR A 204 -16.26 13.76 -8.20
C TYR A 204 -17.26 13.52 -7.04
N ASP A 205 -18.51 13.95 -7.18
CA ASP A 205 -19.59 13.73 -6.23
C ASP A 205 -20.32 12.40 -6.46
N GLU A 206 -20.23 11.83 -7.67
CA GLU A 206 -20.84 10.56 -8.06
C GLU A 206 -19.94 9.34 -7.79
N ILE A 207 -18.72 9.53 -7.28
CA ILE A 207 -17.73 8.44 -7.08
C ILE A 207 -18.24 7.18 -6.39
N PRO A 208 -19.12 7.23 -5.37
CA PRO A 208 -19.68 6.00 -4.79
C PRO A 208 -20.34 5.09 -5.83
N SER A 209 -20.92 5.65 -6.90
CA SER A 209 -21.58 4.89 -7.97
C SER A 209 -20.65 3.97 -8.72
N LEU A 210 -19.35 4.30 -8.83
CA LEU A 210 -18.34 3.47 -9.47
C LEU A 210 -18.21 2.09 -8.80
N PHE A 211 -18.53 2.01 -7.51
CA PHE A 211 -18.46 0.81 -6.70
C PHE A 211 -19.80 0.09 -6.56
N ASP A 212 -20.91 0.70 -6.98
CA ASP A 212 -22.25 0.16 -6.77
C ASP A 212 -22.63 -0.81 -7.91
N PRO A 213 -22.81 -2.12 -7.63
CA PRO A 213 -23.23 -3.08 -8.64
C PRO A 213 -24.59 -2.78 -9.26
N SER A 214 -25.48 -2.10 -8.52
CA SER A 214 -26.82 -1.77 -9.02
C SER A 214 -26.83 -0.66 -10.07
N LEU A 215 -25.75 0.13 -10.16
CA LEU A 215 -25.62 1.25 -11.09
C LEU A 215 -24.74 0.93 -12.31
N ARG A 216 -24.24 -0.31 -12.42
CA ARG A 216 -23.32 -0.70 -13.50
C ARG A 216 -23.88 -0.39 -14.89
N ASP A 217 -25.08 -0.90 -15.20
CA ASP A 217 -25.66 -0.79 -16.55
C ASP A 217 -25.92 0.68 -16.92
N GLU A 218 -26.36 1.49 -15.96
CA GLU A 218 -26.55 2.93 -16.15
C GLU A 218 -25.22 3.63 -16.47
N LEU A 219 -24.17 3.34 -15.70
CA LEU A 219 -22.85 3.95 -15.91
C LEU A 219 -22.24 3.52 -17.25
N ASP A 220 -22.34 2.23 -17.62
CA ASP A 220 -21.90 1.73 -18.92
C ASP A 220 -22.60 2.44 -20.08
N GLU A 221 -23.91 2.69 -19.99
CA GLU A 221 -24.65 3.46 -20.99
C GLU A 221 -24.19 4.92 -21.04
N ARG A 222 -24.05 5.58 -19.89
CA ARG A 222 -23.63 6.99 -19.78
C ARG A 222 -22.26 7.22 -20.42
N VAL A 223 -21.29 6.34 -20.16
CA VAL A 223 -19.91 6.49 -20.67
C VAL A 223 -19.67 5.84 -22.03
N SER A 224 -20.71 5.25 -22.65
CA SER A 224 -20.60 4.51 -23.92
C SER A 224 -20.01 5.33 -25.09
N LYS A 225 -20.15 6.66 -25.03
CA LYS A 225 -19.62 7.62 -26.02
C LYS A 225 -18.44 8.44 -25.50
N SER A 226 -18.00 8.21 -24.27
CA SER A 226 -16.85 8.90 -23.68
C SER A 226 -15.55 8.35 -24.28
N ASP A 227 -14.54 9.22 -24.36
CA ASP A 227 -13.18 8.79 -24.67
C ASP A 227 -12.54 8.18 -23.40
N PHE A 228 -12.70 8.88 -22.27
CA PHE A 228 -12.08 8.53 -20.99
C PHE A 228 -13.09 8.55 -19.84
N VAL A 229 -12.74 7.88 -18.75
CA VAL A 229 -13.39 7.99 -17.44
C VAL A 229 -12.35 8.36 -16.40
N HIS A 230 -12.68 9.30 -15.51
CA HIS A 230 -11.82 9.71 -14.40
C HIS A 230 -12.32 9.09 -13.10
N PHE A 231 -11.43 8.43 -12.35
CA PHE A 231 -11.75 7.83 -11.05
C PHE A 231 -11.62 8.80 -9.88
N TRP A 232 -10.95 9.94 -10.05
CA TRP A 232 -10.76 10.94 -9.01
C TRP A 232 -10.13 10.34 -7.75
N ASN A 233 -8.96 9.69 -7.88
CA ASN A 233 -8.30 8.95 -6.80
C ASN A 233 -8.02 9.82 -5.56
N GLU A 234 -7.97 11.15 -5.71
CA GLU A 234 -7.91 12.08 -4.57
C GLU A 234 -9.11 11.94 -3.62
N ILE A 235 -10.32 11.71 -4.14
CA ILE A 235 -11.51 11.43 -3.33
C ILE A 235 -11.32 10.11 -2.58
N TRP A 236 -10.77 9.10 -3.25
CA TRP A 236 -10.55 7.78 -2.67
C TRP A 236 -9.52 7.85 -1.56
N ARG A 237 -8.45 8.64 -1.73
CA ARG A 237 -7.46 8.93 -0.69
C ARG A 237 -8.06 9.68 0.51
N ARG A 238 -9.01 10.59 0.28
CA ARG A 238 -9.70 11.30 1.37
C ARG A 238 -10.63 10.39 2.16
N VAL A 239 -11.32 9.47 1.48
CA VAL A 239 -12.16 8.42 2.08
C VAL A 239 -11.32 7.27 2.64
N ARG A 240 -10.09 7.10 2.14
CA ARG A 240 -9.09 6.07 2.45
C ARG A 240 -9.53 4.65 2.07
N ILE A 241 -10.09 4.55 0.87
CA ILE A 241 -10.36 3.26 0.25
C ILE A 241 -9.03 2.52 0.06
N PRO A 242 -8.87 1.29 0.58
CA PRO A 242 -7.64 0.52 0.41
C PRO A 242 -7.58 0.01 -1.03
N GLN A 243 -6.66 0.57 -1.81
CA GLN A 243 -6.56 0.33 -3.25
C GLN A 243 -5.91 -1.02 -3.59
N ASN A 244 -5.47 -1.81 -2.61
CA ASN A 244 -4.99 -3.18 -2.82
C ASN A 244 -6.12 -4.22 -2.95
N TYR A 245 -7.37 -3.84 -2.67
CA TYR A 245 -8.54 -4.68 -2.91
C TYR A 245 -9.19 -4.37 -4.26
N GLY A 246 -9.75 -5.41 -4.87
CA GLY A 246 -10.67 -5.28 -5.98
C GLY A 246 -11.96 -4.56 -5.59
N PRO A 247 -12.65 -3.94 -6.55
CA PRO A 247 -13.95 -3.33 -6.30
C PRO A 247 -15.02 -4.41 -6.03
N PRO A 248 -16.21 -4.01 -5.52
CA PRO A 248 -17.34 -4.93 -5.38
C PRO A 248 -17.63 -5.66 -6.69
N ALA A 249 -17.84 -6.97 -6.60
CA ALA A 249 -18.16 -7.80 -7.77
C ALA A 249 -19.42 -7.27 -8.47
N GLY A 250 -19.39 -7.19 -9.79
CA GLY A 250 -20.48 -6.68 -10.61
C GLY A 250 -20.62 -5.15 -10.63
N SER A 251 -19.76 -4.39 -9.95
CA SER A 251 -19.69 -2.92 -10.09
C SER A 251 -19.16 -2.48 -11.46
N PHE A 252 -19.34 -1.20 -11.78
CA PHE A 252 -18.77 -0.58 -12.98
C PHE A 252 -17.24 -0.74 -13.02
N LEU A 253 -16.56 -0.52 -11.88
CA LEU A 253 -15.12 -0.75 -11.78
C LEU A 253 -14.75 -2.21 -12.05
N ASP A 254 -15.49 -3.17 -11.48
CA ASP A 254 -15.25 -4.60 -11.74
C ASP A 254 -15.40 -4.94 -13.24
N GLY A 255 -16.39 -4.36 -13.90
CA GLY A 255 -16.56 -4.47 -15.35
C GLY A 255 -15.35 -3.94 -16.14
N LEU A 256 -14.78 -2.81 -15.72
CA LEU A 256 -13.54 -2.29 -16.33
C LEU A 256 -12.34 -3.21 -16.08
N PHE A 257 -12.15 -3.72 -14.85
CA PHE A 257 -11.08 -4.66 -14.56
C PHE A 257 -11.19 -5.93 -15.42
N GLN A 258 -12.38 -6.51 -15.52
CA GLN A 258 -12.65 -7.68 -16.37
C GLN A 258 -12.33 -7.38 -17.85
N ARG A 259 -12.74 -6.22 -18.36
CA ARG A 259 -12.48 -5.79 -19.75
C ARG A 259 -10.98 -5.78 -20.08
N PHE A 260 -10.11 -5.48 -19.11
CA PHE A 260 -8.66 -5.42 -19.30
C PHE A 260 -7.92 -6.62 -18.68
N GLY A 261 -8.61 -7.74 -18.46
CA GLY A 261 -8.01 -9.01 -18.04
C GLY A 261 -7.43 -8.97 -16.62
N MET A 262 -8.10 -8.28 -15.71
CA MET A 262 -7.73 -8.20 -14.30
C MET A 262 -8.83 -8.82 -13.45
N GLU A 263 -8.46 -9.80 -12.62
CA GLU A 263 -9.40 -10.55 -11.81
C GLU A 263 -9.01 -10.50 -10.32
N PHE A 264 -10.03 -10.52 -9.46
CA PHE A 264 -9.87 -10.55 -8.02
C PHE A 264 -10.67 -11.70 -7.43
N ALA A 265 -10.06 -12.45 -6.52
CA ALA A 265 -10.74 -13.42 -5.70
C ALA A 265 -11.82 -12.72 -4.83
N ASP A 266 -12.90 -13.42 -4.51
CA ASP A 266 -14.04 -12.85 -3.78
C ASP A 266 -13.65 -12.24 -2.42
N ASP A 267 -12.62 -12.77 -1.77
CA ASP A 267 -12.11 -12.27 -0.49
C ASP A 267 -11.04 -11.18 -0.61
N GLY A 268 -10.59 -10.92 -1.83
CA GLY A 268 -9.79 -9.78 -2.20
C GLY A 268 -10.62 -8.59 -2.67
N ARG A 269 -11.94 -8.57 -2.41
CA ARG A 269 -12.86 -7.51 -2.86
C ARG A 269 -13.43 -6.69 -1.72
N LEU A 270 -13.66 -5.40 -1.98
CA LEU A 270 -14.45 -4.52 -1.15
C LEU A 270 -15.93 -4.84 -1.25
N SER A 271 -16.71 -4.56 -0.20
CA SER A 271 -18.18 -4.61 -0.24
C SER A 271 -18.79 -3.23 -0.40
N MET A 272 -19.90 -3.14 -1.14
CA MET A 272 -20.60 -1.88 -1.35
C MET A 272 -21.13 -1.28 -0.03
N ASP A 273 -21.58 -2.12 0.90
CA ASP A 273 -21.99 -1.67 2.24
C ASP A 273 -20.86 -0.95 2.98
N THR A 274 -19.63 -1.49 2.92
CA THR A 274 -18.46 -0.89 3.55
C THR A 274 -18.14 0.46 2.93
N ILE A 275 -18.12 0.51 1.59
CA ILE A 275 -17.82 1.74 0.85
C ILE A 275 -18.86 2.82 1.17
N SER A 276 -20.15 2.44 1.21
CA SER A 276 -21.26 3.33 1.57
C SER A 276 -21.06 3.96 2.94
N VAL A 277 -20.70 3.15 3.94
CA VAL A 277 -20.41 3.64 5.30
C VAL A 277 -19.25 4.64 5.29
N TRP A 278 -18.16 4.35 4.58
CA TRP A 278 -17.01 5.28 4.52
C TRP A 278 -17.34 6.61 3.87
N PHE A 279 -18.14 6.62 2.80
CA PHE A 279 -18.63 7.85 2.19
C PHE A 279 -19.59 8.62 3.10
N GLN A 280 -20.49 7.93 3.82
CA GLN A 280 -21.38 8.56 4.80
C GLN A 280 -20.58 9.23 5.93
N GLU A 281 -19.56 8.56 6.47
CA GLU A 281 -18.68 9.12 7.50
C GLU A 281 -17.94 10.36 7.01
N ARG A 282 -17.39 10.32 5.79
CA ARG A 282 -16.75 11.49 5.17
C ARG A 282 -17.74 12.66 5.03
N ASN A 283 -18.94 12.40 4.52
CA ASN A 283 -19.97 13.42 4.35
C ASN A 283 -20.39 14.04 5.69
N ALA A 284 -20.50 13.22 6.75
CA ALA A 284 -20.78 13.71 8.10
C ALA A 284 -19.66 14.61 8.64
N LEU A 285 -18.39 14.23 8.42
CA LEU A 285 -17.23 15.04 8.79
C LEU A 285 -17.19 16.37 8.01
N ASP A 286 -17.44 16.35 6.71
CA ASP A 286 -17.46 17.55 5.88
C ASP A 286 -18.60 18.51 6.28
N GLN A 287 -19.78 17.98 6.63
CA GLN A 287 -20.87 18.78 7.21
C GLN A 287 -20.49 19.40 8.56
N LEU A 288 -19.78 18.65 9.41
CA LEU A 288 -19.32 19.15 10.71
C LEU A 288 -18.28 20.26 10.54
N ARG A 289 -17.32 20.12 9.62
CA ARG A 289 -16.35 21.18 9.26
C ARG A 289 -17.06 22.45 8.83
N TRP A 290 -18.04 22.30 7.93
CA TRP A 290 -18.83 23.42 7.42
C TRP A 290 -19.59 24.14 8.54
N ARG A 291 -20.28 23.40 9.43
CA ARG A 291 -21.02 23.98 10.57
C ARG A 291 -20.10 24.72 11.55
N LEU A 292 -18.93 24.15 11.82
CA LEU A 292 -17.97 24.71 12.77
C LEU A 292 -17.07 25.80 12.17
N ARG A 293 -17.19 26.07 10.86
CA ARG A 293 -16.33 27.02 10.10
C ARG A 293 -14.84 26.78 10.33
N THR A 294 -14.46 25.52 10.45
CA THR A 294 -13.08 25.10 10.65
C THR A 294 -12.67 24.13 9.55
N GLU A 295 -11.50 24.35 8.96
CA GLU A 295 -10.85 23.36 8.08
C GLU A 295 -10.22 22.23 8.91
N LEU A 296 -9.97 22.49 10.20
CA LEU A 296 -9.29 21.62 11.14
C LEU A 296 -10.33 20.93 12.03
N LEU A 297 -10.71 19.71 11.63
CA LEU A 297 -11.29 18.73 12.54
C LEU A 297 -10.29 17.58 12.68
N PRO A 298 -9.95 17.15 13.91
CA PRO A 298 -9.26 15.88 14.13
C PRO A 298 -10.00 14.79 13.34
N ARG A 299 -9.28 13.98 12.55
CA ARG A 299 -9.94 12.99 11.67
C ARG A 299 -10.69 11.89 12.44
N ASN A 300 -10.39 11.74 13.74
CA ASN A 300 -11.10 10.88 14.69
C ASN A 300 -12.30 11.58 15.38
N ALA A 301 -12.63 12.83 15.05
CA ALA A 301 -13.70 13.59 15.73
C ALA A 301 -15.08 12.91 15.62
N LEU A 302 -15.36 12.24 14.48
CA LEU A 302 -16.58 11.46 14.32
C LEU A 302 -16.57 10.22 15.22
N ASP A 303 -15.41 9.59 15.38
CA ASP A 303 -15.23 8.44 16.26
C ASP A 303 -15.42 8.81 17.73
N GLU A 304 -14.88 9.96 18.13
CA GLU A 304 -15.09 10.54 19.45
C GLU A 304 -16.56 10.85 19.70
N ALA A 305 -17.25 11.45 18.71
CA ALA A 305 -18.68 11.75 18.81
C ALA A 305 -19.54 10.49 18.88
N ILE A 306 -19.25 9.46 18.09
CA ILE A 306 -19.96 8.17 18.11
C ILE A 306 -19.72 7.44 19.43
N ALA A 307 -18.48 7.40 19.93
CA ALA A 307 -18.16 6.82 21.24
C ALA A 307 -18.93 7.52 22.36
N GLN A 308 -18.92 8.86 22.36
CA GLN A 308 -19.66 9.66 23.33
C GLN A 308 -21.18 9.44 23.26
N ALA A 309 -21.74 9.28 22.06
CA ALA A 309 -23.17 9.01 21.85
C ALA A 309 -23.60 7.59 22.28
N ARG A 310 -22.72 6.60 22.19
CA ARG A 310 -22.98 5.21 22.63
C ARG A 310 -22.91 5.03 24.15
N GLY A 311 -22.56 6.07 24.90
CA GLY A 311 -22.32 5.94 26.34
C GLY A 311 -21.05 5.17 26.69
N ASP A 312 -20.28 4.76 25.68
CA ASP A 312 -18.89 4.36 25.85
C ASP A 312 -18.17 5.60 26.35
N ARG A 313 -17.86 5.67 27.66
CA ARG A 313 -16.98 6.72 28.15
C ARG A 313 -15.70 6.61 27.33
N PRO A 314 -15.39 7.56 26.45
CA PRO A 314 -14.02 7.60 25.97
C PRO A 314 -13.22 7.84 27.24
N ARG A 315 -12.22 6.98 27.52
CA ARG A 315 -11.20 7.30 28.54
C ARG A 315 -10.38 8.44 27.96
N VAL A 316 -11.00 9.61 27.87
CA VAL A 316 -10.40 10.88 27.54
C VAL A 316 -9.56 11.23 28.75
N ILE A 317 -8.31 10.82 28.72
CA ILE A 317 -7.27 11.66 29.29
C ILE A 317 -6.98 12.69 28.19
N TYR A 318 -7.77 13.77 28.15
CA TYR A 318 -7.22 15.07 27.77
C TYR A 318 -6.25 15.43 28.89
N SER A 319 -5.10 14.78 28.92
CA SER A 319 -3.94 15.60 29.09
C SER A 319 -3.72 16.15 27.69
N LEU A 320 -3.85 17.48 27.55
CA LEU A 320 -2.80 18.22 26.84
C LEU A 320 -1.53 17.38 26.89
N ALA A 321 -0.82 17.21 25.79
CA ALA A 321 0.56 16.80 25.85
C ALA A 321 1.33 17.76 26.78
N LYS A 322 1.20 17.60 28.11
CA LYS A 322 2.34 17.51 28.98
C LYS A 322 3.16 16.50 28.23
N GLU A 323 4.23 16.99 27.63
CA GLU A 323 5.36 16.18 27.23
C GLU A 323 5.54 15.15 28.34
N LEU A 324 4.92 13.98 28.18
CA LEU A 324 5.32 12.78 28.89
C LEU A 324 6.77 12.70 28.47
N PRO A 325 7.69 12.78 29.45
CA PRO A 325 9.08 13.07 29.17
C PRO A 325 9.47 12.20 27.99
N ARG A 326 9.94 12.84 26.90
CA ARG A 326 10.76 12.11 25.93
C ARG A 326 11.63 11.21 26.80
N GLU A 327 11.62 9.90 26.59
CA GLU A 327 12.56 9.03 27.28
C GLU A 327 13.97 9.42 26.79
N SER A 328 14.44 10.58 27.24
CA SER A 328 15.75 11.18 27.07
C SER A 328 16.72 10.57 28.08
N ASN A 329 16.22 9.72 28.98
CA ASN A 329 17.03 8.69 29.58
C ASN A 329 17.10 7.52 28.60
N MET A 330 18.12 7.59 27.73
CA MET A 330 18.75 6.42 27.09
C MET A 330 18.96 5.35 28.16
N THR A 331 17.95 4.50 28.36
CA THR A 331 18.14 3.24 29.05
C THR A 331 19.02 2.46 28.08
N ARG A 332 20.34 2.43 28.33
CA ARG A 332 21.30 1.69 27.52
C ARG A 332 20.69 0.34 27.18
N THR A 333 20.39 0.10 25.91
CA THR A 333 19.90 -1.20 25.46
C THR A 333 20.89 -2.24 25.95
N ARG A 334 20.45 -3.14 26.83
CA ARG A 334 21.31 -4.20 27.37
C ARG A 334 21.69 -5.11 26.23
N ILE A 335 22.99 -5.32 26.08
CA ILE A 335 23.56 -6.27 25.12
C ILE A 335 23.48 -7.66 25.73
N ALA A 336 23.16 -8.66 24.92
CA ALA A 336 23.13 -10.06 25.29
C ALA A 336 24.52 -10.52 25.77
N MET A 337 24.55 -11.27 26.86
CA MET A 337 25.77 -11.93 27.34
C MET A 337 26.20 -13.07 26.43
N ALA A 338 25.25 -13.72 25.76
CA ALA A 338 25.50 -14.79 24.81
C ALA A 338 24.85 -14.47 23.45
N PRO A 339 25.52 -13.68 22.60
CA PRO A 339 25.10 -13.45 21.23
C PRO A 339 24.77 -14.74 20.49
N GLN A 340 23.75 -14.68 19.64
CA GLN A 340 23.27 -15.80 18.84
C GLN A 340 23.15 -15.35 17.39
N ASN A 341 23.19 -16.31 16.48
CA ASN A 341 22.90 -16.11 15.08
C ASN A 341 21.45 -16.51 14.78
N LEU A 342 20.68 -15.55 14.26
CA LEU A 342 19.26 -15.69 13.94
C LEU A 342 19.10 -15.77 12.44
N ARG A 343 18.27 -16.69 11.97
CA ARG A 343 18.02 -16.90 10.55
C ARG A 343 16.58 -16.56 10.21
N SER A 344 16.41 -15.91 9.08
CA SER A 344 15.10 -15.56 8.54
C SER A 344 15.11 -15.70 7.02
N PHE A 345 13.93 -15.65 6.41
CA PHE A 345 13.75 -15.71 4.96
C PHE A 345 12.95 -14.50 4.47
N TRP A 346 13.37 -13.94 3.35
CA TRP A 346 12.64 -12.88 2.67
C TRP A 346 12.56 -13.13 1.17
N HIS A 347 11.34 -13.10 0.66
CA HIS A 347 11.07 -13.01 -0.76
C HIS A 347 10.34 -11.70 -1.06
N GLY A 348 11.00 -10.85 -1.85
CA GLY A 348 10.53 -9.52 -2.21
C GLY A 348 11.70 -8.64 -2.60
N GLU A 349 11.47 -7.69 -3.51
CA GLU A 349 12.52 -6.81 -4.03
C GLU A 349 12.99 -5.75 -3.03
N THR A 350 12.16 -5.45 -2.03
CA THR A 350 12.46 -4.53 -0.93
C THR A 350 12.01 -5.14 0.40
N ILE A 351 12.68 -4.76 1.48
CA ILE A 351 12.28 -5.11 2.84
C ILE A 351 11.60 -3.89 3.50
N GLY A 352 10.44 -4.11 4.12
CA GLY A 352 9.64 -3.04 4.71
C GLY A 352 10.26 -2.46 5.99
N ALA A 353 9.86 -1.23 6.32
CA ALA A 353 10.33 -0.53 7.53
C ALA A 353 10.01 -1.30 8.83
N TYR A 354 8.86 -1.98 8.87
CA TYR A 354 8.43 -2.80 10.01
C TYR A 354 9.27 -4.07 10.17
N GLN A 355 9.65 -4.74 9.08
CA GLN A 355 10.56 -5.89 9.16
C GLN A 355 11.98 -5.46 9.56
N LEU A 356 12.45 -4.31 9.05
CA LEU A 356 13.72 -3.73 9.48
C LEU A 356 13.71 -3.39 10.98
N LEU A 357 12.60 -2.86 11.51
CA LEU A 357 12.40 -2.64 12.94
C LEU A 357 12.55 -3.93 13.74
N CYS A 358 11.91 -5.01 13.28
CA CYS A 358 11.99 -6.32 13.90
C CYS A 358 13.45 -6.82 13.96
N PHE A 359 14.16 -6.86 12.83
CA PHE A 359 15.57 -7.30 12.83
C PHE A 359 16.49 -6.38 13.64
N ARG A 360 16.27 -5.07 13.58
CA ARG A 360 17.05 -4.11 14.37
C ARG A 360 16.92 -4.36 15.87
N SER A 361 15.75 -4.79 16.33
CA SER A 361 15.53 -5.13 17.74
C SER A 361 16.48 -6.23 18.24
N PHE A 362 16.85 -7.20 17.39
CA PHE A 362 17.84 -8.23 17.72
C PHE A 362 19.28 -7.71 17.65
N VAL A 363 19.61 -6.97 16.59
CA VAL A 363 20.98 -6.49 16.38
C VAL A 363 21.43 -5.51 17.45
N GLU A 364 20.56 -4.61 17.90
CA GLU A 364 20.88 -3.68 18.99
C GLU A 364 21.13 -4.36 20.34
N ARG A 365 20.70 -5.62 20.46
CA ARG A 365 20.97 -6.47 21.63
C ARG A 365 22.19 -7.38 21.41
N GLY A 366 22.92 -7.22 20.31
CA GLY A 366 24.18 -7.90 20.05
C GLY A 366 24.06 -9.24 19.30
N HIS A 367 22.86 -9.63 18.87
CA HIS A 367 22.68 -10.81 18.03
C HIS A 367 23.00 -10.50 16.56
N SER A 368 23.35 -11.52 15.77
CA SER A 368 23.52 -11.39 14.32
C SER A 368 22.28 -11.90 13.59
N VAL A 369 21.93 -11.27 12.48
CA VAL A 369 20.80 -11.67 11.63
C VAL A 369 21.32 -12.09 10.25
N GLU A 370 21.04 -13.33 9.86
CA GLU A 370 21.21 -13.88 8.52
C GLU A 370 19.85 -13.90 7.80
N LEU A 371 19.74 -13.13 6.72
CA LEU A 371 18.53 -13.09 5.89
C LEU A 371 18.77 -13.85 4.60
N PHE A 372 18.08 -14.99 4.46
CA PHE A 372 18.10 -15.79 3.23
C PHE A 372 17.13 -15.21 2.22
N THR A 373 17.59 -15.02 0.99
CA THR A 373 16.76 -14.50 -0.10
C THR A 373 17.24 -15.05 -1.45
N PHE A 374 16.34 -15.15 -2.41
CA PHE A 374 16.70 -15.45 -3.81
C PHE A 374 17.12 -14.20 -4.58
N GLU A 375 17.02 -13.01 -3.98
CA GLU A 375 17.27 -11.74 -4.64
C GLU A 375 18.73 -11.26 -4.38
N PRO A 376 19.68 -11.46 -5.32
CA PRO A 376 21.10 -11.22 -5.09
C PRO A 376 21.46 -9.73 -4.94
N HIS A 377 20.54 -8.84 -5.28
CA HIS A 377 20.70 -7.39 -5.21
C HIS A 377 19.72 -6.73 -4.24
N LEU A 378 19.09 -7.51 -3.35
CA LEU A 378 18.25 -6.96 -2.28
C LEU A 378 19.07 -5.97 -1.45
N ASP A 379 18.57 -4.75 -1.36
CA ASP A 379 19.18 -3.67 -0.61
C ASP A 379 18.91 -3.90 0.89
N LEU A 380 19.97 -4.18 1.64
CA LEU A 380 19.91 -4.50 3.06
C LEU A 380 20.88 -3.61 3.82
N PRO A 381 20.48 -3.09 4.99
CA PRO A 381 21.41 -2.38 5.86
C PRO A 381 22.60 -3.28 6.23
N GLY A 382 23.79 -2.68 6.38
CA GLY A 382 25.03 -3.43 6.64
C GLY A 382 25.07 -4.24 7.94
N TRP A 383 24.03 -4.13 8.77
CA TRP A 383 23.82 -4.91 9.98
C TRP A 383 23.00 -6.20 9.76
N ILE A 384 22.56 -6.48 8.53
CA ILE A 384 21.94 -7.76 8.13
C ILE A 384 22.91 -8.50 7.20
N THR A 385 23.19 -9.77 7.48
CA THR A 385 23.98 -10.62 6.59
C THR A 385 23.08 -11.28 5.56
N ARG A 386 23.24 -10.93 4.27
CA ARG A 386 22.51 -11.60 3.18
C ARG A 386 23.08 -13.00 2.92
N ARG A 387 22.19 -13.98 2.72
CA ARG A 387 22.53 -15.35 2.34
C ARG A 387 21.69 -15.77 1.13
N ASP A 388 22.25 -16.60 0.26
CA ASP A 388 21.49 -17.10 -0.89
C ASP A 388 20.55 -18.21 -0.42
N ALA A 389 19.25 -18.04 -0.66
CA ALA A 389 18.24 -19.04 -0.33
C ALA A 389 18.44 -20.36 -1.10
N ALA A 390 19.08 -20.32 -2.29
CA ALA A 390 19.43 -21.52 -3.06
C ALA A 390 20.43 -22.44 -2.34
N GLU A 391 21.12 -21.95 -1.30
CA GLU A 391 21.96 -22.77 -0.43
C GLU A 391 21.15 -23.80 0.39
N ILE A 392 19.85 -23.55 0.58
CA ILE A 392 18.95 -24.38 1.38
C ILE A 392 18.03 -25.19 0.46
N LEU A 393 17.30 -24.53 -0.44
CA LEU A 393 16.38 -25.15 -1.38
C LEU A 393 16.39 -24.42 -2.73
N PRO A 394 16.20 -25.13 -3.85
CA PRO A 394 16.05 -24.50 -5.16
C PRO A 394 14.85 -23.55 -5.22
N ARG A 395 14.99 -22.48 -6.03
CA ARG A 395 13.99 -21.40 -6.15
C ARG A 395 12.62 -21.94 -6.51
N GLU A 396 12.56 -22.87 -7.46
CA GLU A 396 11.35 -23.51 -7.98
C GLU A 396 10.61 -24.39 -6.96
N ARG A 397 11.29 -24.83 -5.89
CA ARG A 397 10.62 -25.57 -4.80
C ARG A 397 9.94 -24.65 -3.80
N VAL A 398 10.46 -23.43 -3.65
CA VAL A 398 9.98 -22.44 -2.67
C VAL A 398 9.00 -21.46 -3.31
N LEU A 399 9.25 -21.08 -4.57
CA LEU A 399 8.48 -20.10 -5.33
C LEU A 399 7.79 -20.80 -6.51
N ARG A 400 6.48 -20.97 -6.43
CA ARG A 400 5.67 -21.58 -7.51
C ARG A 400 4.82 -20.53 -8.21
N HIS A 401 4.75 -20.59 -9.54
CA HIS A 401 3.86 -19.75 -10.32
C HIS A 401 2.44 -20.32 -10.22
N LEU A 402 1.49 -19.49 -9.81
CA LEU A 402 0.08 -19.85 -9.83
C LEU A 402 -0.51 -19.62 -11.24
N PRO A 403 -1.49 -20.44 -11.67
CA PRO A 403 -2.14 -20.29 -12.97
C PRO A 403 -2.83 -18.93 -13.18
N GLU A 404 -3.23 -18.26 -12.09
CA GLU A 404 -3.77 -16.90 -12.10
C GLU A 404 -2.65 -15.86 -12.32
N HIS A 405 -2.64 -15.26 -13.52
CA HIS A 405 -1.94 -14.03 -13.91
C HIS A 405 -0.76 -13.58 -13.02
N GLY A 406 0.35 -14.31 -13.06
CA GLY A 406 1.63 -13.87 -12.52
C GLY A 406 1.74 -13.85 -10.99
N LYS A 407 0.77 -14.42 -10.25
CA LYS A 407 0.90 -14.58 -8.79
C LYS A 407 1.91 -15.68 -8.46
N MET A 408 2.79 -15.39 -7.51
CA MET A 408 3.76 -16.35 -6.98
C MET A 408 3.32 -16.82 -5.59
N ALA A 409 3.15 -18.13 -5.41
CA ALA A 409 3.00 -18.73 -4.09
C ALA A 409 4.39 -18.92 -3.47
N VAL A 410 4.54 -18.52 -2.20
CA VAL A 410 5.79 -18.65 -1.43
C VAL A 410 5.61 -19.70 -0.36
N ASN A 411 6.31 -20.83 -0.47
CA ASN A 411 6.32 -21.87 0.55
C ASN A 411 7.38 -21.60 1.63
N ALA A 412 7.14 -20.55 2.43
CA ALA A 412 8.04 -20.15 3.52
C ALA A 412 8.17 -21.23 4.60
N ASP A 413 7.11 -22.02 4.82
CA ASP A 413 7.11 -23.12 5.80
C ASP A 413 8.07 -24.24 5.41
N LEU A 414 8.05 -24.68 4.15
CA LEU A 414 9.00 -25.67 3.63
C LEU A 414 10.44 -25.15 3.73
N PHE A 415 10.67 -23.88 3.38
CA PHE A 415 11.98 -23.27 3.47
C PHE A 415 12.50 -23.23 4.92
N ARG A 416 11.65 -22.81 5.86
CA ARG A 416 11.96 -22.79 7.30
C ARG A 416 12.39 -24.16 7.81
N LEU A 417 11.60 -25.20 7.52
CA LEU A 417 11.89 -26.56 7.94
C LEU A 417 13.21 -27.07 7.35
N ALA A 418 13.46 -26.81 6.06
CA ALA A 418 14.68 -27.22 5.38
C ALA A 418 15.91 -26.49 5.91
N LEU A 419 15.80 -25.19 6.17
CA LEU A 419 16.86 -24.36 6.74
C LEU A 419 17.24 -24.87 8.13
N LEU A 420 16.27 -25.08 9.01
CA LEU A 420 16.51 -25.58 10.36
C LEU A 420 17.05 -27.01 10.35
N HIS A 421 16.56 -27.88 9.47
CA HIS A 421 17.11 -29.23 9.35
C HIS A 421 18.58 -29.19 8.93
N ARG A 422 18.94 -28.30 8.00
CA ARG A 422 20.31 -28.19 7.46
C ARG A 422 21.28 -27.49 8.41
N LEU A 423 20.86 -26.38 9.03
CA LEU A 423 21.75 -25.48 9.77
C LEU A 423 21.47 -25.44 11.28
N GLY A 424 20.30 -25.87 11.73
CA GLY A 424 19.84 -25.73 13.11
C GLY A 424 19.77 -24.28 13.59
N GLY A 425 19.71 -24.11 14.91
CA GLY A 425 19.74 -22.80 15.56
C GLY A 425 18.39 -22.11 15.54
N TRP A 426 18.41 -20.78 15.60
CA TRP A 426 17.20 -19.95 15.67
C TRP A 426 16.66 -19.62 14.29
N TRP A 427 15.36 -19.87 14.11
CA TRP A 427 14.54 -19.23 13.10
C TRP A 427 13.69 -18.12 13.75
N ILE A 428 13.58 -16.98 13.08
CA ILE A 428 12.69 -15.89 13.44
C ILE A 428 12.00 -15.35 12.16
N ASP A 429 10.68 -15.21 12.20
CA ASP A 429 9.92 -14.57 11.12
C ASP A 429 10.23 -13.05 11.05
N PRO A 430 10.19 -12.43 9.85
CA PRO A 430 10.60 -11.03 9.66
C PRO A 430 9.80 -10.00 10.46
N ASP A 431 8.65 -10.38 11.02
CA ASP A 431 7.71 -9.55 11.76
C ASP A 431 7.70 -9.81 13.28
N VAL A 432 8.74 -10.46 13.81
CA VAL A 432 8.92 -10.66 15.26
C VAL A 432 9.88 -9.63 15.85
N VAL A 433 9.45 -8.93 16.90
CA VAL A 433 10.26 -8.00 17.68
C VAL A 433 10.85 -8.68 18.92
N LEU A 434 12.14 -8.52 19.15
CA LEU A 434 12.80 -8.91 20.39
C LEU A 434 12.61 -7.83 21.47
N LEU A 435 11.93 -8.18 22.55
CA LEU A 435 11.64 -7.27 23.67
C LEU A 435 12.74 -7.30 24.74
N ARG A 436 13.39 -8.45 24.96
CA ARG A 436 14.44 -8.67 25.98
C ARG A 436 15.82 -8.90 25.39
N SER A 437 16.88 -8.52 26.11
CA SER A 437 18.27 -8.66 25.64
C SER A 437 18.70 -10.10 25.45
N GLU A 438 18.30 -11.00 26.35
CA GLU A 438 18.70 -12.42 26.29
C GLU A 438 17.68 -13.26 25.55
N LEU A 439 18.17 -14.10 24.64
CA LEU A 439 17.40 -15.21 24.09
C LEU A 439 17.41 -16.39 25.08
N PRO A 440 16.36 -17.23 25.04
CA PRO A 440 16.34 -18.48 25.79
C PRO A 440 17.59 -19.34 25.53
N ALA A 441 18.25 -19.79 26.61
CA ALA A 441 19.49 -20.55 26.52
C ALA A 441 19.31 -22.02 26.08
N ALA A 442 18.08 -22.55 26.14
CA ALA A 442 17.79 -23.94 25.77
C ALA A 442 18.18 -24.22 24.30
N ASP A 443 18.66 -25.44 24.02
CA ASP A 443 19.01 -25.87 22.66
C ASP A 443 17.79 -26.14 21.78
N ILE A 444 16.65 -26.43 22.42
CA ILE A 444 15.35 -26.54 21.78
C ILE A 444 14.44 -25.50 22.42
N TRP A 445 13.81 -24.70 21.58
CA TRP A 445 12.84 -23.70 22.00
C TRP A 445 11.69 -23.66 21.01
N LEU A 446 10.47 -23.89 21.48
CA LEU A 446 9.28 -24.00 20.65
C LEU A 446 8.18 -23.13 21.24
N SER A 447 7.49 -22.38 20.38
CA SER A 447 6.34 -21.60 20.82
C SER A 447 5.21 -22.50 21.32
N GLY A 448 4.35 -21.94 22.16
CA GLY A 448 3.08 -22.57 22.50
C GLY A 448 2.12 -22.61 21.32
N PRO A 449 1.00 -23.34 21.44
CA PRO A 449 -0.08 -23.26 20.47
C PRO A 449 -0.60 -21.82 20.32
N SER A 450 -0.87 -21.40 19.09
CA SER A 450 -1.60 -20.17 18.78
C SER A 450 -3.08 -20.30 19.11
N GLU A 451 -3.84 -19.23 18.90
CA GLU A 451 -5.31 -19.20 19.05
C GLU A 451 -6.01 -20.23 18.14
N PHE A 452 -5.31 -20.72 17.11
CA PHE A 452 -5.79 -21.73 16.17
C PHE A 452 -5.38 -23.16 16.55
N GLY A 453 -4.76 -23.36 17.73
CA GLY A 453 -4.45 -24.69 18.28
C GLY A 453 -3.20 -25.38 17.73
N ALA A 454 -2.51 -24.78 16.74
CA ALA A 454 -1.22 -25.27 16.26
C ALA A 454 -0.07 -24.40 16.79
N ILE A 455 1.12 -24.98 16.88
CA ILE A 455 2.34 -24.27 17.32
C ILE A 455 2.67 -23.14 16.36
N SER A 456 2.92 -21.94 16.91
CA SER A 456 3.42 -20.82 16.12
C SER A 456 4.84 -21.10 15.62
N THR A 457 5.05 -20.83 14.33
CA THR A 457 6.34 -20.98 13.64
C THR A 457 7.12 -19.66 13.52
N ALA A 458 6.60 -18.58 14.11
CA ALA A 458 7.19 -17.24 14.06
C ALA A 458 8.55 -17.16 14.77
N ALA A 459 8.75 -17.95 15.82
CA ALA A 459 10.03 -18.10 16.48
C ALA A 459 10.22 -19.54 16.96
N LEU A 460 11.32 -20.18 16.58
CA LEU A 460 11.70 -21.49 17.10
C LEU A 460 13.20 -21.77 16.98
N LYS A 461 13.69 -22.67 17.83
CA LYS A 461 15.06 -23.15 17.85
C LYS A 461 15.07 -24.68 17.94
N LEU A 462 15.78 -25.33 17.02
CA LEU A 462 16.07 -26.76 17.07
C LEU A 462 17.51 -27.03 16.62
N PRO A 463 18.14 -28.14 17.06
CA PRO A 463 19.40 -28.58 16.51
C PRO A 463 19.24 -29.05 15.06
N ALA A 464 20.32 -28.98 14.29
CA ALA A 464 20.36 -29.51 12.92
C ALA A 464 20.07 -31.01 12.92
N ALA A 465 19.43 -31.49 11.84
CA ALA A 465 19.03 -32.89 11.65
C ALA A 465 18.17 -33.49 12.78
N HIS A 466 17.44 -32.66 13.55
CA HIS A 466 16.53 -33.16 14.57
C HIS A 466 15.42 -34.04 13.94
N PRO A 467 15.11 -35.23 14.50
CA PRO A 467 14.13 -36.17 13.92
C PRO A 467 12.77 -35.55 13.58
N ALA A 468 12.22 -34.69 14.46
CA ALA A 468 10.98 -33.96 14.18
C ALA A 468 11.03 -33.09 12.91
N LEU A 469 12.18 -32.50 12.56
CA LEU A 469 12.35 -31.74 11.32
C LEU A 469 12.40 -32.66 10.10
N THR A 470 13.05 -33.83 10.24
CA THR A 470 13.07 -34.86 9.19
C THR A 470 11.66 -35.35 8.87
N ASP A 471 10.89 -35.71 9.90
CA ASP A 471 9.51 -36.14 9.76
C ASP A 471 8.62 -35.04 9.15
N ALA A 472 8.81 -33.79 9.58
CA ALA A 472 8.09 -32.64 9.04
C ALA A 472 8.40 -32.39 7.57
N LEU A 473 9.66 -32.54 7.14
CA LEU A 473 10.04 -32.41 5.74
C LEU A 473 9.49 -33.55 4.87
N ILE A 474 9.48 -34.78 5.37
CA ILE A 474 8.86 -35.92 4.67
C ILE A 474 7.35 -35.67 4.50
N LEU A 475 6.68 -35.20 5.55
CA LEU A 475 5.25 -34.93 5.52
C LEU A 475 4.89 -33.73 4.64
N ALA A 476 5.71 -32.68 4.65
CA ALA A 476 5.57 -31.55 3.73
C ALA A 476 5.73 -32.01 2.27
N GLY A 477 6.71 -32.90 2.00
CA GLY A 477 6.93 -33.48 0.67
C GLY A 477 5.78 -34.34 0.15
N SER A 478 5.05 -35.03 1.03
CA SER A 478 3.89 -35.85 0.65
C SER A 478 2.57 -35.08 0.53
N ARG A 479 2.57 -33.80 0.91
CA ARG A 479 1.42 -32.89 0.91
C ARG A 479 1.71 -31.58 0.17
N GLU A 480 2.63 -31.63 -0.79
CA GLU A 480 3.07 -30.43 -1.53
C GLU A 480 1.92 -29.70 -2.26
N ASP A 481 0.81 -30.40 -2.56
CA ASP A 481 -0.40 -29.85 -3.21
C ASP A 481 -1.42 -29.30 -2.17
N GLU A 482 -1.38 -29.75 -0.90
CA GLU A 482 -2.27 -29.25 0.18
C GLU A 482 -1.70 -28.01 0.89
N MET A 483 -0.44 -27.67 0.62
CA MET A 483 0.24 -26.47 1.14
C MET A 483 -0.05 -25.20 0.31
N GLU A 484 -0.97 -25.27 -0.66
CA GLU A 484 -1.32 -24.21 -1.62
C GLU A 484 -2.15 -23.08 -0.99
N ASP A 485 -3.00 -23.39 0.00
CA ASP A 485 -3.74 -22.41 0.77
C ASP A 485 -2.87 -21.97 1.96
N GLY A 486 -2.34 -20.75 1.92
CA GLY A 486 -1.46 -20.13 2.95
C GLY A 486 -2.08 -19.94 4.34
N GLY A 487 -2.79 -20.94 4.86
CA GLY A 487 -3.13 -21.13 6.25
C GLY A 487 -2.02 -21.84 7.01
N ASN A 488 -2.26 -22.09 8.30
CA ASN A 488 -1.36 -22.65 9.31
C ASN A 488 -0.89 -24.11 9.05
N ALA A 489 -0.65 -24.48 7.79
CA ALA A 489 -0.23 -25.80 7.35
C ALA A 489 1.13 -26.16 7.95
N GLY A 490 2.13 -25.28 7.90
CA GLY A 490 3.43 -25.54 8.52
C GLY A 490 3.38 -25.68 10.03
N GLY A 491 2.59 -24.84 10.72
CA GLY A 491 2.40 -24.97 12.17
C GLY A 491 1.68 -26.27 12.55
N SER A 492 0.70 -26.69 11.76
CA SER A 492 -0.02 -27.96 11.95
C SER A 492 0.87 -29.18 11.68
N LEU A 493 1.66 -29.16 10.61
CA LEU A 493 2.65 -30.19 10.27
C LEU A 493 3.71 -30.32 11.37
N LEU A 494 4.24 -29.20 11.84
CA LEU A 494 5.21 -29.18 12.93
C LEU A 494 4.57 -29.68 14.24
N THR A 495 3.32 -29.31 14.52
CA THR A 495 2.59 -29.81 15.70
C THR A 495 2.41 -31.33 15.66
N GLN A 496 2.00 -31.88 14.52
CA GLN A 496 1.84 -33.32 14.34
C GLN A 496 3.16 -34.06 14.54
N THR A 497 4.24 -33.56 13.96
CA THR A 497 5.56 -34.21 14.01
C THR A 497 6.20 -34.12 15.39
N LEU A 498 6.05 -32.99 16.09
CA LEU A 498 6.46 -32.83 17.49
C LEU A 498 5.67 -33.77 18.42
N ALA A 499 4.38 -34.00 18.17
CA ALA A 499 3.58 -34.97 18.93
C ALA A 499 4.12 -36.41 18.74
N THR A 500 4.36 -36.83 17.49
CA THR A 500 4.97 -38.13 17.17
C THR A 500 6.33 -38.32 17.84
N ASN A 501 7.13 -37.26 17.88
CA ASN A 501 8.46 -37.23 18.51
C ASN A 501 8.42 -36.99 20.04
N ARG A 502 7.24 -36.98 20.67
CA ARG A 502 7.03 -36.77 22.12
C ARG A 502 7.63 -35.46 22.65
N MET A 503 7.65 -34.42 21.82
CA MET A 503 8.25 -33.11 22.13
C MET A 503 7.25 -32.07 22.65
N MET A 504 5.98 -32.43 22.84
CA MET A 504 4.95 -31.50 23.34
C MET A 504 5.27 -30.93 24.73
N GLY A 505 6.12 -31.61 25.53
CA GLY A 505 6.60 -31.10 26.81
C GLY A 505 7.65 -29.98 26.72
N ALA A 506 8.21 -29.72 25.54
CA ALA A 506 9.20 -28.66 25.32
C ALA A 506 8.56 -27.31 24.91
N LEU A 507 7.24 -27.29 24.71
CA LEU A 507 6.51 -26.08 24.31
C LEU A 507 6.51 -25.05 25.44
N GLN A 508 6.75 -23.80 25.07
CA GLN A 508 6.61 -22.69 25.99
C GLN A 508 5.14 -22.30 26.17
N SER A 509 4.81 -21.67 27.29
CA SER A 509 3.47 -21.12 27.50
C SER A 509 3.17 -20.05 26.45
N PRO A 510 1.98 -20.03 25.82
CA PRO A 510 1.63 -19.08 24.74
C PRO A 510 1.90 -17.61 25.11
N GLY A 511 1.56 -17.23 26.35
CA GLY A 511 1.77 -15.88 26.86
C GLY A 511 3.23 -15.44 27.04
N LEU A 512 4.23 -16.28 26.77
CA LEU A 512 5.65 -15.91 26.74
C LEU A 512 6.14 -15.52 25.33
N VAL A 513 5.38 -15.87 24.28
CA VAL A 513 5.85 -15.85 22.89
C VAL A 513 5.10 -14.84 22.02
N SER A 514 3.77 -14.85 22.04
CA SER A 514 2.95 -13.83 21.39
C SER A 514 1.92 -13.30 22.37
N PRO A 515 2.32 -12.37 23.26
CA PRO A 515 1.43 -11.81 24.29
C PRO A 515 0.25 -11.00 23.74
N ILE A 516 0.35 -10.48 22.51
CA ILE A 516 -0.76 -9.87 21.78
C ILE A 516 -1.28 -10.89 20.79
N SER A 517 -2.58 -11.13 20.83
CA SER A 517 -3.22 -12.14 19.98
C SER A 517 -3.36 -11.65 18.54
N TRP A 518 -3.54 -12.61 17.63
CA TRP A 518 -3.91 -12.38 16.24
C TRP A 518 -5.11 -11.40 16.09
N PHE A 519 -6.09 -11.49 17.00
CA PHE A 519 -7.29 -10.66 16.99
C PHE A 519 -7.08 -9.24 17.58
N ASP A 520 -6.01 -9.07 18.35
CA ASP A 520 -5.73 -7.88 19.17
C ASP A 520 -4.64 -6.99 18.57
N VAL A 521 -4.06 -7.37 17.44
CA VAL A 521 -2.93 -6.68 16.81
C VAL A 521 -3.21 -5.20 16.49
N ALA A 522 -4.46 -4.83 16.23
CA ALA A 522 -4.87 -3.44 16.03
C ALA A 522 -4.54 -2.54 17.25
N ARG A 523 -4.46 -3.11 18.47
CA ARG A 523 -4.09 -2.39 19.69
C ARG A 523 -2.65 -1.85 19.64
N LEU A 524 -1.77 -2.44 18.83
CA LEU A 524 -0.41 -1.95 18.63
C LEU A 524 -0.37 -0.57 17.95
N PHE A 525 -1.41 -0.25 17.17
CA PHE A 525 -1.59 1.02 16.47
C PHE A 525 -2.35 2.06 17.29
N ASP A 526 -2.96 1.69 18.42
CA ASP A 526 -3.83 2.56 19.22
C ASP A 526 -3.01 3.40 20.23
N PRO A 527 -2.90 4.73 20.06
CA PRO A 527 -2.18 5.59 21.00
C PRO A 527 -2.77 5.56 22.42
N ALA A 528 -4.09 5.32 22.56
CA ALA A 528 -4.75 5.26 23.85
C ALA A 528 -4.42 3.96 24.62
N GLN A 529 -4.02 2.90 23.92
CA GLN A 529 -3.67 1.62 24.52
C GLN A 529 -2.16 1.41 24.72
N THR A 530 -1.32 2.33 24.25
CA THR A 530 0.14 2.20 24.32
C THR A 530 0.67 1.83 25.71
N VAL A 531 0.14 2.44 26.77
CA VAL A 531 0.55 2.14 28.15
C VAL A 531 0.10 0.74 28.58
N SER A 532 -1.11 0.34 28.20
CA SER A 532 -1.64 -0.99 28.53
C SER A 532 -0.88 -2.09 27.80
N VAL A 533 -0.61 -1.88 26.51
CA VAL A 533 0.19 -2.79 25.68
C VAL A 533 1.60 -2.91 26.25
N ALA A 534 2.27 -1.79 26.56
CA ALA A 534 3.60 -1.82 27.16
C ALA A 534 3.65 -2.61 28.48
N LYS A 535 2.61 -2.50 29.32
CA LYS A 535 2.50 -3.26 30.57
C LYS A 535 2.27 -4.77 30.32
N GLU A 536 1.48 -5.11 29.33
CA GLU A 536 1.20 -6.51 28.95
C GLU A 536 2.43 -7.20 28.35
N LEU A 537 3.24 -6.43 27.62
CA LEU A 537 4.51 -6.84 27.05
C LEU A 537 5.66 -6.83 28.06
N ASP A 538 5.44 -6.29 29.25
CA ASP A 538 6.47 -6.29 30.28
C ASP A 538 6.85 -7.72 30.66
N GLY A 539 8.16 -7.95 30.66
CA GLY A 539 8.75 -9.24 30.92
C GLY A 539 8.56 -10.32 29.86
N LYS A 540 8.05 -9.99 28.66
CA LYS A 540 7.95 -10.92 27.53
C LYS A 540 9.23 -10.92 26.69
N SER A 541 9.51 -12.02 25.99
CA SER A 541 10.71 -12.13 25.15
C SER A 541 10.47 -11.64 23.74
N PHE A 542 9.34 -12.02 23.15
CA PHE A 542 9.00 -11.73 21.77
C PHE A 542 7.66 -11.00 21.67
N LEU A 543 7.50 -10.21 20.62
CA LEU A 543 6.23 -9.69 20.14
C LEU A 543 6.14 -10.02 18.66
N ASP A 544 5.19 -10.88 18.30
CA ASP A 544 4.78 -11.10 16.92
C ASP A 544 3.89 -9.93 16.48
N LEU A 545 4.24 -9.29 15.37
CA LEU A 545 3.42 -8.20 14.81
C LEU A 545 2.24 -8.73 13.99
N HIS A 546 2.16 -10.04 13.71
CA HIS A 546 1.12 -10.66 12.88
C HIS A 546 0.92 -9.89 11.58
N HIS A 547 2.02 -9.68 10.83
CA HIS A 547 2.03 -8.82 9.66
C HIS A 547 1.08 -9.32 8.55
N GLU A 548 0.82 -10.62 8.49
CA GLU A 548 -0.18 -11.20 7.59
C GLU A 548 -1.60 -10.67 7.87
N VAL A 549 -1.93 -10.31 9.11
CA VAL A 549 -3.21 -9.67 9.44
C VAL A 549 -3.29 -8.27 8.88
N TRP A 550 -2.16 -7.56 8.86
CA TRP A 550 -2.07 -6.21 8.31
C TRP A 550 -2.33 -6.25 6.80
N LEU A 551 -1.71 -7.22 6.12
CA LEU A 551 -1.95 -7.48 4.70
C LEU A 551 -3.42 -7.84 4.43
N ARG A 552 -3.99 -8.74 5.24
CA ARG A 552 -5.42 -9.15 5.15
C ARG A 552 -6.41 -8.04 5.48
N ALA A 553 -6.00 -7.02 6.20
CA ALA A 553 -6.79 -5.81 6.47
C ALA A 553 -6.53 -4.69 5.45
N GLY A 554 -5.50 -4.80 4.61
CA GLY A 554 -5.07 -3.75 3.69
C GLY A 554 -4.42 -2.56 4.38
N VAL A 555 -3.78 -2.79 5.53
CA VAL A 555 -2.98 -1.76 6.22
C VAL A 555 -1.75 -1.45 5.35
N PRO A 556 -1.56 -0.19 4.92
CA PRO A 556 -0.43 0.20 4.09
C PRO A 556 0.87 0.23 4.90
N THR A 557 1.80 -0.65 4.57
CA THR A 557 3.06 -0.87 5.31
C THR A 557 4.17 0.14 4.96
N PHE A 558 3.94 0.97 3.93
CA PHE A 558 4.83 2.08 3.55
C PHE A 558 4.56 3.35 4.37
N LEU A 559 3.50 3.35 5.19
CA LEU A 559 3.19 4.44 6.10
C LEU A 559 3.79 4.19 7.48
N GLY A 560 4.12 5.26 8.18
CA GLY A 560 4.52 5.22 9.58
C GLY A 560 3.32 4.87 10.47
N PRO A 561 3.55 4.30 11.66
CA PRO A 561 2.48 4.00 12.60
C PRO A 561 1.84 5.29 13.14
N PRO A 562 0.60 5.21 13.68
CA PRO A 562 -0.03 6.36 14.33
C PRO A 562 0.81 6.93 15.46
N ARG A 563 0.94 8.25 15.49
CA ARG A 563 1.77 8.93 16.48
C ARG A 563 1.31 8.62 17.91
N GLY A 564 2.26 8.31 18.78
CA GLY A 564 2.01 7.93 20.17
C GLY A 564 1.58 6.48 20.37
N SER A 565 1.34 5.71 19.31
CA SER A 565 1.09 4.26 19.37
C SER A 565 2.31 3.50 19.90
N PHE A 566 2.11 2.22 20.26
CA PHE A 566 3.21 1.37 20.69
C PHE A 566 4.25 1.18 19.57
N LEU A 567 3.79 1.01 18.33
CA LEU A 567 4.67 0.90 17.16
C LEU A 567 5.49 2.17 16.93
N ASP A 568 4.89 3.36 17.03
CA ASP A 568 5.62 4.64 16.92
C ASP A 568 6.75 4.71 17.97
N ARG A 569 6.48 4.31 19.21
CA ARG A 569 7.52 4.25 20.25
C ARG A 569 8.63 3.25 19.93
N LEU A 570 8.33 2.11 19.32
CA LEU A 570 9.36 1.16 18.89
C LEU A 570 10.25 1.79 17.81
N PHE A 571 9.69 2.47 16.81
CA PHE A 571 10.48 3.19 15.79
C PHE A 571 11.37 4.27 16.41
N GLN A 572 10.82 5.07 17.33
CA GLN A 572 11.60 6.09 18.05
C GLN A 572 12.73 5.48 18.88
N ARG A 573 12.51 4.30 19.48
CA ARG A 573 13.51 3.60 20.28
C ARG A 573 14.66 3.04 19.44
N HIS A 574 14.34 2.44 18.29
CA HIS A 574 15.31 1.71 17.45
C HIS A 574 16.02 2.59 16.41
N GLN A 575 15.60 3.85 16.24
CA GLN A 575 16.28 4.90 15.46
C GLN A 575 16.85 4.41 14.12
N LEU A 576 16.02 3.77 13.30
CA LEU A 576 16.44 3.14 12.05
C LEU A 576 16.99 4.11 10.98
N GLY A 577 16.89 5.43 11.20
CA GLY A 577 17.18 6.44 10.18
C GLY A 577 16.20 6.42 9.00
N LEU A 578 15.06 5.73 9.15
CA LEU A 578 14.01 5.68 8.16
C LEU A 578 13.09 6.89 8.34
N THR A 579 12.73 7.51 7.22
CA THR A 579 11.75 8.60 7.20
C THR A 579 10.50 8.12 6.50
N PHE A 580 9.38 8.12 7.21
CA PHE A 580 8.10 7.83 6.60
C PHE A 580 7.59 9.05 5.85
N ALA A 581 7.14 8.82 4.61
CA ALA A 581 6.51 9.87 3.81
C ALA A 581 5.21 10.36 4.43
N THR A 582 4.48 9.52 5.19
CA THR A 582 3.38 9.88 6.09
C THR A 582 3.14 8.87 7.21
N GLU A 583 2.50 9.30 8.29
CA GLU A 583 2.00 8.44 9.37
C GLU A 583 0.53 8.06 9.08
N MET A 584 0.11 6.89 9.57
CA MET A 584 -1.28 6.44 9.61
C MET A 584 -2.05 7.14 10.73
N GLU A 585 -3.36 7.28 10.59
CA GLU A 585 -4.22 7.62 11.74
C GLU A 585 -4.87 6.35 12.28
N PHE A 586 -5.03 6.25 13.59
CA PHE A 586 -5.59 5.05 14.21
C PHE A 586 -7.05 4.78 13.78
N GLY A 587 -7.84 5.83 13.52
CA GLY A 587 -9.22 5.67 13.01
C GLY A 587 -9.27 4.88 11.70
N ASP A 588 -8.30 5.09 10.81
CA ASP A 588 -8.22 4.39 9.53
C ASP A 588 -7.83 2.93 9.72
N VAL A 589 -6.82 2.70 10.55
CA VAL A 589 -6.39 1.35 10.93
C VAL A 589 -7.58 0.56 11.49
N ARG A 590 -8.33 1.17 12.42
CA ARG A 590 -9.50 0.54 13.01
C ARG A 590 -10.57 0.20 11.97
N ARG A 591 -10.80 1.05 10.95
CA ARG A 591 -11.74 0.77 9.85
C ARG A 591 -11.29 -0.44 9.02
N TRP A 592 -10.03 -0.49 8.65
CA TRP A 592 -9.44 -1.58 7.86
C TRP A 592 -9.57 -2.93 8.57
N PHE A 593 -9.20 -2.99 9.86
CA PHE A 593 -9.39 -4.18 10.68
C PHE A 593 -10.87 -4.56 10.85
N ALA A 594 -11.75 -3.57 11.08
CA ALA A 594 -13.19 -3.83 11.22
C ALA A 594 -13.82 -4.45 9.96
N HIS A 595 -13.42 -3.97 8.78
CA HIS A 595 -13.84 -4.53 7.49
C HIS A 595 -13.34 -5.97 7.33
N MET A 596 -12.06 -6.23 7.56
CA MET A 596 -11.50 -7.59 7.53
C MET A 596 -12.28 -8.55 8.42
N TYR A 597 -12.56 -8.18 9.67
CA TYR A 597 -13.34 -9.02 10.58
C TYR A 597 -14.80 -9.19 10.15
N ALA A 598 -15.39 -8.21 9.46
CA ALA A 598 -16.72 -8.35 8.87
C ALA A 598 -16.72 -9.40 7.74
N CYS A 599 -15.73 -9.35 6.83
CA CYS A 599 -15.56 -10.32 5.76
C CYS A 599 -15.34 -11.75 6.29
N LEU A 600 -14.51 -11.91 7.32
CA LEU A 600 -14.28 -13.21 7.96
C LEU A 600 -15.55 -13.79 8.59
N ARG A 601 -16.39 -12.94 9.20
CA ARG A 601 -17.68 -13.37 9.78
C ARG A 601 -18.69 -13.82 8.73
N ALA A 602 -18.69 -13.17 7.55
CA ALA A 602 -19.56 -13.57 6.45
C ALA A 602 -19.21 -14.96 5.89
N LYS A 603 -17.92 -15.37 5.96
CA LYS A 603 -17.45 -16.68 5.46
C LYS A 603 -17.82 -17.86 6.37
N ASN A 604 -17.85 -17.68 7.70
CA ASN A 604 -18.09 -18.78 8.66
C ASN A 604 -19.31 -18.50 9.57
N PRO A 605 -20.56 -18.62 9.08
CA PRO A 605 -21.75 -18.41 9.90
C PRO A 605 -21.95 -19.47 11.01
N MET A 606 -21.22 -20.60 10.97
CA MET A 606 -21.36 -21.72 11.91
C MET A 606 -20.36 -21.76 13.07
N ASP A 607 -19.31 -20.92 13.08
CA ASP A 607 -18.36 -20.87 14.20
C ASP A 607 -18.68 -19.69 15.13
N GLY A 608 -19.72 -19.88 15.95
CA GLY A 608 -20.02 -19.04 17.12
C GLY A 608 -18.91 -19.00 18.20
N LYS A 609 -17.70 -19.50 17.90
CA LYS A 609 -16.50 -19.44 18.74
C LYS A 609 -15.44 -18.44 18.25
N LEU A 610 -15.53 -17.94 17.01
CA LEU A 610 -14.69 -16.83 16.52
C LEU A 610 -15.15 -15.46 17.05
N ALA A 611 -16.16 -15.44 17.94
CA ALA A 611 -16.75 -14.24 18.51
C ALA A 611 -16.90 -14.35 20.04
N SER A 612 -15.85 -13.99 20.76
CA SER A 612 -16.01 -13.09 21.90
C SER A 612 -14.70 -12.35 22.15
N ALA A 613 -14.60 -11.10 21.71
CA ALA A 613 -13.87 -10.14 22.53
C ALA A 613 -14.51 -10.23 23.94
N PRO A 614 -13.75 -10.40 25.02
CA PRO A 614 -14.35 -10.53 26.33
C PRO A 614 -15.01 -9.19 26.66
N ALA A 615 -16.34 -9.14 26.53
CA ALA A 615 -17.15 -8.27 27.38
C ALA A 615 -16.84 -8.71 28.81
N ARG A 616 -15.89 -8.02 29.46
CA ARG A 616 -15.67 -8.21 30.89
C ARG A 616 -16.98 -7.88 31.57
N ALA A 617 -17.61 -8.93 32.09
CA ALA A 617 -18.74 -8.83 32.99
C ALA A 617 -18.39 -7.81 34.08
N ALA A 618 -19.22 -6.78 34.20
CA ALA A 618 -19.48 -6.18 35.48
C ALA A 618 -20.11 -7.28 36.34
N SER A 619 -19.35 -7.80 37.32
CA SER A 619 -19.90 -8.58 38.41
C SER A 619 -19.19 -8.19 39.70
N ASP A 620 -19.88 -7.34 40.45
CA ASP A 620 -19.93 -7.21 41.91
C ASP A 620 -18.89 -8.00 42.74
N ALA A 621 -17.94 -7.26 43.32
CA ALA A 621 -17.59 -7.24 44.75
C ALA A 621 -16.54 -6.16 45.02
#